data_AF-A0A4V1UF75-F1
#
_entry.id   AF-A0A4V1UF75-F1
#
_cell.length_a   1.000
_cell.length_b   1.000
_cell.length_c   1.000
_cell.angle_alpha   90.00
_cell.angle_beta   90.00
_cell.angle_gamma   90.00
#
_symmetry.space_group_name_H-M   'P 1'
#
loop_
_entity.id
_entity.type
_entity.pdbx_description
1 polymer ?
#
loop_
_entity_poly.entity_id
_entity_poly.type
_entity_poly.pdbx_seq_one_letter_code
_entity_poly.pdbx_strand_id
1 'polypeptide(L)'
;MISTTSSEIPLIPANCTSARLIQHLHDNQPDVPQIMVESEIDALVGALEADLVNISTILRKAFTGEPISLSRKTDSEYVFFNECQLAIAMVGTSNQFLKLVNNRSDGFLSRFLVYMIDSPPIVSRLRPCPTCPNLTETFTKMGNKVYEIWNFVRNEPFEVDLEQRHWDILEEYLRVNLGTTLAKYGDDGSQILYRGGLMCFKICMVLTALRKFDNAESASRLICSEDDFLTALQMVHTSINHSFI
;
A
#
# COMPACT_ATOMS: atom_id res chain seq x y z
N MET A 1 1.20 12.47 -32.65
CA MET A 1 1.08 11.00 -32.76
C MET A 1 1.99 10.41 -31.69
N ILE A 2 1.44 10.00 -30.55
CA ILE A 2 2.21 9.33 -29.51
C ILE A 2 2.22 7.85 -29.90
N SER A 3 3.35 7.39 -30.43
CA SER A 3 3.54 5.99 -30.79
C SER A 3 3.56 5.14 -29.51
N THR A 4 2.71 4.13 -29.51
CA THR A 4 2.77 2.97 -28.62
C THR A 4 4.16 2.34 -28.64
N THR A 5 4.90 2.56 -27.57
CA THR A 5 6.00 1.71 -27.12
C THR A 5 5.71 1.43 -25.66
N SER A 6 5.71 0.15 -25.26
CA SER A 6 5.66 -0.23 -23.86
C SER A 6 6.89 0.37 -23.19
N SER A 7 6.71 1.48 -22.49
CA SER A 7 7.71 2.03 -21.59
C SER A 7 7.36 1.50 -20.21
N GLU A 8 8.30 0.82 -19.59
CA GLU A 8 8.28 0.54 -18.16
C GLU A 8 8.02 1.87 -17.43
N ILE A 9 6.93 1.92 -16.67
CA ILE A 9 6.52 3.14 -15.95
C ILE A 9 6.34 2.76 -14.48
N PRO A 10 7.23 3.21 -13.57
CA PRO A 10 7.11 2.86 -12.18
C PRO A 10 5.91 3.51 -11.47
N LEU A 11 5.46 4.67 -11.98
CA LEU A 11 4.32 5.41 -11.46
C LEU A 11 3.07 5.13 -12.31
N ILE A 12 2.25 4.19 -11.88
CA ILE A 12 1.01 3.80 -12.55
C ILE A 12 -0.11 4.77 -12.13
N PRO A 13 -0.76 5.47 -13.08
CA PRO A 13 -1.83 6.39 -12.76
C PRO A 13 -3.11 5.66 -12.34
N ALA A 14 -3.88 6.19 -11.39
CA ALA A 14 -5.11 5.55 -10.92
C ALA A 14 -6.27 5.64 -11.93
N ASN A 15 -6.23 6.60 -12.86
CA ASN A 15 -7.27 6.82 -13.87
C ASN A 15 -7.14 5.91 -15.11
N CYS A 16 -6.56 4.72 -14.97
CA CYS A 16 -6.40 3.76 -16.05
C CYS A 16 -7.49 2.69 -16.07
N THR A 17 -7.74 2.11 -17.24
CA THR A 17 -8.65 0.95 -17.38
C THR A 17 -8.01 -0.30 -16.77
N SER A 18 -8.81 -1.28 -16.37
CA SER A 18 -8.30 -2.57 -15.86
C SER A 18 -7.33 -3.25 -16.83
N ALA A 19 -7.60 -3.17 -18.13
CA ALA A 19 -6.71 -3.69 -19.18
C ALA A 19 -5.34 -3.00 -19.16
N ARG A 20 -5.33 -1.66 -19.05
CA ARG A 20 -4.09 -0.89 -19.04
C ARG A 20 -3.32 -1.07 -17.75
N LEU A 21 -4.03 -1.21 -16.63
CA LEU A 21 -3.43 -1.57 -15.34
C LEU A 21 -2.72 -2.93 -15.43
N ILE A 22 -3.38 -3.97 -15.94
CA ILE A 22 -2.78 -5.29 -16.15
C ILE A 22 -1.55 -5.22 -17.03
N GLN A 23 -1.60 -4.46 -18.13
CA GLN A 23 -0.45 -4.26 -19.01
C GLN A 23 0.73 -3.63 -18.27
N HIS A 24 0.51 -2.57 -17.50
CA HIS A 24 1.56 -1.93 -16.71
C HIS A 24 2.16 -2.87 -15.66
N LEU A 25 1.31 -3.63 -14.95
CA LEU A 25 1.77 -4.59 -13.95
C LEU A 25 2.63 -5.69 -14.61
N HIS A 26 2.20 -6.19 -15.77
CA HIS A 26 2.95 -7.20 -16.53
C HIS A 26 4.28 -6.67 -17.07
N ASP A 27 4.27 -5.52 -17.74
CA ASP A 27 5.46 -4.95 -18.40
C ASP A 27 6.52 -4.49 -17.41
N ASN A 28 6.14 -4.14 -16.19
CA ASN A 28 7.06 -3.75 -15.14
C ASN A 28 7.72 -4.96 -14.42
N GLN A 29 7.28 -6.19 -14.69
CA GLN A 29 7.83 -7.37 -14.01
C GLN A 29 9.18 -7.81 -14.60
N PRO A 30 10.12 -8.29 -13.76
CA PRO A 30 10.15 -8.22 -12.29
C PRO A 30 10.89 -6.96 -11.77
N ASP A 31 11.42 -6.15 -12.68
CA ASP A 31 12.54 -5.24 -12.39
C ASP A 31 12.13 -3.81 -12.08
N VAL A 32 10.88 -3.44 -12.35
CA VAL A 32 10.40 -2.06 -12.19
C VAL A 32 9.39 -2.00 -11.04
N PRO A 33 9.60 -1.10 -10.05
CA PRO A 33 8.67 -0.95 -8.95
C PRO A 33 7.31 -0.46 -9.45
N GLN A 34 6.23 -1.00 -8.93
CA GLN A 34 4.86 -0.67 -9.35
C GLN A 34 4.19 0.13 -8.24
N ILE A 35 4.04 1.45 -8.46
CA ILE A 35 3.56 2.39 -7.45
C ILE A 35 2.44 3.25 -8.03
N MET A 36 1.35 3.40 -7.29
CA MET A 36 0.26 4.31 -7.58
C MET A 36 0.20 5.37 -6.49
N VAL A 37 0.39 6.64 -6.85
CA VAL A 37 0.33 7.77 -5.92
C VAL A 37 -0.69 8.77 -6.42
N GLU A 38 -1.72 9.05 -5.61
CA GLU A 38 -2.76 10.01 -5.97
C GLU A 38 -2.99 11.03 -4.85
N SER A 39 -3.00 12.31 -5.21
CA SER A 39 -3.34 13.39 -4.27
C SER A 39 -4.85 13.49 -4.02
N GLU A 40 -5.66 12.90 -4.89
CA GLU A 40 -7.12 12.87 -4.78
C GLU A 40 -7.66 11.47 -5.06
N ILE A 41 -8.26 10.85 -4.04
CA ILE A 41 -8.90 9.53 -4.11
C ILE A 41 -9.97 9.45 -5.22
N ASP A 42 -10.56 10.58 -5.64
CA ASP A 42 -11.59 10.63 -6.69
C ASP A 42 -11.13 10.02 -8.02
N ALA A 43 -9.83 10.10 -8.35
CA ALA A 43 -9.30 9.45 -9.56
C ALA A 43 -9.52 7.93 -9.55
N LEU A 44 -9.24 7.28 -8.42
CA LEU A 44 -9.46 5.85 -8.25
C LEU A 44 -10.95 5.53 -8.10
N VAL A 45 -11.73 6.38 -7.42
CA VAL A 45 -13.18 6.21 -7.31
C VAL A 45 -13.83 6.19 -8.69
N GLY A 46 -13.49 7.14 -9.56
CA GLY A 46 -14.01 7.19 -10.92
C GLY A 46 -13.62 5.97 -11.77
N ALA A 47 -12.37 5.50 -11.65
CA ALA A 47 -11.93 4.27 -12.31
C ALA A 47 -12.72 3.04 -11.81
N LEU A 48 -12.94 2.94 -10.50
CA LEU A 48 -13.72 1.87 -9.88
C LEU A 48 -15.21 1.94 -10.24
N GLU A 49 -15.78 3.12 -10.43
CA GLU A 49 -17.15 3.26 -10.92
C GLU A 49 -17.29 2.76 -12.37
N ALA A 50 -16.26 2.93 -13.20
CA ALA A 50 -16.26 2.47 -14.58
C ALA A 50 -16.06 0.95 -14.72
N ASP A 51 -15.21 0.33 -13.89
CA ASP A 51 -14.88 -1.10 -13.98
C ASP A 51 -14.60 -1.74 -12.60
N LEU A 52 -15.61 -1.70 -11.73
CA LEU A 52 -15.51 -2.08 -10.32
C LEU A 52 -14.96 -3.50 -10.11
N VAL A 53 -15.53 -4.47 -10.83
CA VAL A 53 -15.24 -5.89 -10.62
C VAL A 53 -13.78 -6.18 -10.95
N ASN A 54 -13.28 -5.70 -12.10
CA ASN A 54 -11.93 -6.01 -12.53
C ASN A 54 -10.90 -5.25 -11.71
N ILE A 55 -11.06 -3.94 -11.51
CA ILE A 55 -10.08 -3.14 -10.76
C ILE A 55 -10.03 -3.60 -9.31
N SER A 56 -11.17 -3.80 -8.64
CA SER A 56 -11.21 -4.31 -7.26
C SER A 56 -10.50 -5.66 -7.15
N THR A 57 -10.72 -6.57 -8.10
CA THR A 57 -10.05 -7.87 -8.13
C THR A 57 -8.53 -7.73 -8.27
N ILE A 58 -8.06 -6.88 -9.17
CA ILE A 58 -6.62 -6.61 -9.37
C ILE A 58 -6.00 -6.08 -8.07
N LEU A 59 -6.62 -5.06 -7.45
CA LEU A 59 -6.10 -4.46 -6.22
C LEU A 59 -6.10 -5.45 -5.05
N ARG A 60 -7.11 -6.33 -4.95
CA ARG A 60 -7.15 -7.40 -3.95
C ARG A 60 -6.03 -8.42 -4.13
N LYS A 61 -5.75 -8.79 -5.38
CA LYS A 61 -4.65 -9.71 -5.73
C LYS A 61 -3.29 -9.08 -5.44
N ALA A 62 -3.13 -7.81 -5.79
CA ALA A 62 -1.90 -7.05 -5.52
C ALA A 62 -1.60 -6.97 -4.02
N PHE A 63 -2.62 -6.81 -3.17
CA PHE A 63 -2.43 -6.81 -1.72
C PHE A 63 -1.84 -8.13 -1.20
N THR A 64 -2.25 -9.28 -1.74
CA THR A 64 -1.77 -10.59 -1.28
C THR A 64 -0.50 -11.04 -1.98
N GLY A 65 -0.19 -10.52 -3.17
CA GLY A 65 0.87 -11.07 -4.04
C GLY A 65 0.37 -12.21 -4.93
N GLU A 66 -0.93 -12.28 -5.20
CA GLU A 66 -1.53 -13.37 -5.99
C GLU A 66 -1.29 -13.23 -7.50
N PRO A 67 -1.31 -14.35 -8.26
CA PRO A 67 -1.20 -14.30 -9.71
C PRO A 67 -2.41 -13.64 -10.37
N ILE A 68 -2.15 -12.98 -11.50
CA ILE A 68 -3.16 -12.45 -12.41
C ILE A 68 -3.14 -13.24 -13.71
N SER A 69 -4.33 -13.62 -14.17
CA SER A 69 -4.55 -14.24 -15.47
C SER A 69 -5.68 -13.52 -16.19
N LEU A 70 -5.43 -13.05 -17.40
CA LEU A 70 -6.42 -12.45 -18.28
C LEU A 70 -6.42 -13.20 -19.60
N SER A 71 -7.60 -13.62 -20.05
CA SER A 71 -7.79 -14.23 -21.36
C SER A 71 -8.95 -13.53 -22.05
N ARG A 72 -8.70 -12.92 -23.21
CA ARG A 72 -9.72 -12.22 -24.00
C ARG A 72 -9.84 -12.83 -25.38
N LYS A 73 -11.09 -13.01 -25.81
CA LYS A 73 -11.38 -13.51 -27.16
C LYS A 73 -11.03 -12.47 -28.23
N THR A 74 -11.30 -11.20 -27.93
CA THR A 74 -10.86 -10.06 -28.74
C THR A 74 -9.33 -10.01 -28.74
N ASP A 75 -8.73 -9.88 -29.91
CA ASP A 75 -7.28 -9.84 -30.14
C ASP A 75 -6.49 -11.09 -29.70
N SER A 76 -7.18 -12.17 -29.27
CA SER A 76 -6.55 -13.42 -28.77
C SER A 76 -5.49 -13.16 -27.69
N GLU A 77 -5.74 -12.17 -26.83
CA GLU A 77 -4.82 -11.75 -25.79
C GLU A 77 -4.86 -12.73 -24.60
N TYR A 78 -3.69 -13.22 -24.21
CA TYR A 78 -3.48 -13.97 -22.98
C TYR A 78 -2.34 -13.34 -22.18
N VAL A 79 -2.65 -12.88 -20.97
CA VAL A 79 -1.67 -12.31 -20.03
C VAL A 79 -1.68 -13.16 -18.76
N PHE A 80 -0.51 -13.58 -18.32
CA PHE A 80 -0.33 -14.32 -17.08
C PHE A 80 0.97 -13.90 -16.40
N PHE A 81 0.90 -13.58 -15.11
CA PHE A 81 2.08 -13.35 -14.28
C PHE A 81 1.84 -13.81 -12.84
N ASN A 82 2.91 -14.32 -12.22
CA ASN A 82 2.82 -15.09 -10.97
C ASN A 82 2.62 -14.23 -9.72
N GLU A 83 3.20 -13.03 -9.70
CA GLU A 83 3.23 -12.19 -8.50
C GLU A 83 2.71 -10.80 -8.81
N CYS A 84 1.47 -10.49 -8.45
CA CYS A 84 0.99 -9.12 -8.57
C CYS A 84 1.46 -8.28 -7.38
N GLN A 85 2.26 -7.25 -7.63
CA GLN A 85 2.75 -6.34 -6.59
C GLN A 85 2.40 -4.91 -6.99
N LEU A 86 1.67 -4.19 -6.13
CA LEU A 86 1.34 -2.78 -6.34
C LEU A 86 1.32 -2.06 -4.99
N ALA A 87 2.15 -1.04 -4.85
CA ALA A 87 2.08 -0.11 -3.72
C ALA A 87 1.12 1.04 -4.07
N ILE A 88 0.23 1.39 -3.14
CA ILE A 88 -0.76 2.44 -3.35
C ILE A 88 -0.71 3.43 -2.19
N ALA A 89 -0.56 4.71 -2.50
CA ALA A 89 -0.66 5.80 -1.54
C ALA A 89 -1.64 6.84 -2.10
N MET A 90 -2.68 7.15 -1.33
CA MET A 90 -3.70 8.10 -1.77
C MET A 90 -4.07 9.06 -0.65
N VAL A 91 -4.38 10.30 -1.04
CA VAL A 91 -4.90 11.34 -0.16
C VAL A 91 -6.27 11.78 -0.69
N GLY A 92 -7.17 12.17 0.21
CA GLY A 92 -8.48 12.67 -0.17
C GLY A 92 -9.25 13.18 1.03
N THR A 93 -10.43 13.75 0.76
CA THR A 93 -11.35 14.21 1.79
C THR A 93 -12.16 13.05 2.36
N SER A 94 -12.70 13.22 3.57
CA SER A 94 -13.59 12.21 4.20
C SER A 94 -14.77 11.83 3.30
N ASN A 95 -15.33 12.78 2.54
CA ASN A 95 -16.43 12.50 1.61
C ASN A 95 -15.99 11.61 0.43
N GLN A 96 -14.79 11.80 -0.09
CA GLN A 96 -14.23 10.94 -1.16
C GLN A 96 -13.93 9.55 -0.61
N PHE A 97 -13.39 9.46 0.60
CA PHE A 97 -13.19 8.20 1.31
C PHE A 97 -14.53 7.46 1.53
N LEU A 98 -15.58 8.16 1.96
CA LEU A 98 -16.91 7.55 2.11
C LEU A 98 -17.46 7.02 0.79
N LYS A 99 -17.22 7.67 -0.37
CA LYS A 99 -17.59 7.10 -1.67
C LYS A 99 -16.79 5.82 -1.99
N LEU A 100 -15.50 5.82 -1.63
CA LEU A 100 -14.63 4.65 -1.77
C LEU A 100 -15.15 3.48 -0.91
N VAL A 101 -15.66 3.74 0.29
CA VAL A 101 -16.13 2.72 1.25
C VAL A 101 -17.58 2.29 1.01
N ASN A 102 -18.52 3.23 0.88
CA ASN A 102 -19.96 2.98 0.78
C ASN A 102 -20.37 2.28 -0.51
N ASN A 103 -19.57 2.40 -1.58
CA ASN A 103 -19.80 1.65 -2.80
C ASN A 103 -19.41 0.15 -2.67
N ARG A 104 -19.11 -0.37 -1.46
CA ARG A 104 -18.40 -1.66 -1.28
C ARG A 104 -18.91 -2.49 -0.10
N SER A 105 -19.59 -3.58 -0.43
CA SER A 105 -19.46 -4.85 0.30
C SER A 105 -18.26 -5.62 -0.27
N ASP A 106 -17.67 -6.55 0.50
CA ASP A 106 -16.61 -7.51 0.06
C ASP A 106 -15.13 -7.14 0.34
N GLY A 107 -14.84 -6.53 1.50
CA GLY A 107 -13.49 -6.56 2.09
C GLY A 107 -12.42 -5.76 1.35
N PHE A 108 -12.77 -4.86 0.42
CA PHE A 108 -11.81 -3.98 -0.25
C PHE A 108 -11.10 -3.07 0.76
N LEU A 109 -11.87 -2.37 1.61
CA LEU A 109 -11.34 -1.37 2.56
C LEU A 109 -10.29 -1.95 3.49
N SER A 110 -10.55 -3.14 4.03
CA SER A 110 -9.64 -3.84 4.95
C SER A 110 -8.26 -4.20 4.37
N ARG A 111 -7.97 -3.89 3.10
CA ARG A 111 -6.65 -4.00 2.46
C ARG A 111 -5.87 -2.68 2.43
N PHE A 112 -6.42 -1.62 3.01
CA PHE A 112 -5.77 -0.32 3.13
C PHE A 112 -5.50 0.02 4.58
N LEU A 113 -4.37 0.69 4.81
CA LEU A 113 -4.14 1.43 6.04
C LEU A 113 -4.82 2.80 5.90
N VAL A 114 -5.62 3.19 6.87
CA VAL A 114 -6.41 4.42 6.85
C VAL A 114 -5.90 5.36 7.94
N TYR A 115 -5.64 6.61 7.59
CA TYR A 115 -5.25 7.62 8.56
C TYR A 115 -6.05 8.90 8.35
N MET A 116 -7.02 9.14 9.23
CA MET A 116 -7.81 10.36 9.25
C MET A 116 -7.09 11.43 10.05
N ILE A 117 -6.94 12.62 9.47
CA ILE A 117 -6.33 13.79 10.12
C ILE A 117 -7.42 14.85 10.27
N ASP A 118 -7.71 15.25 11.50
CA ASP A 118 -8.47 16.46 11.76
C ASP A 118 -7.50 17.64 11.82
N SER A 119 -7.46 18.44 10.75
CA SER A 119 -6.59 19.60 10.66
C SER A 119 -7.41 20.86 10.94
N PRO A 120 -7.06 21.67 11.96
CA PRO A 120 -7.73 22.94 12.16
C PRO A 120 -7.58 23.81 10.90
N PRO A 121 -8.60 24.61 10.53
CA PRO A 121 -8.55 25.46 9.36
C PRO A 121 -7.58 26.63 9.59
N ILE A 122 -6.29 26.37 9.40
CA ILE A 122 -5.23 27.35 9.51
C ILE A 122 -4.89 27.79 8.08
N VAL A 123 -4.93 29.11 7.84
CA VAL A 123 -4.44 29.67 6.58
C VAL A 123 -2.93 29.47 6.54
N SER A 124 -2.48 28.59 5.64
CA SER A 124 -1.08 28.42 5.31
C SER A 124 -0.47 29.75 4.89
N ARG A 125 0.79 29.99 5.24
CA ARG A 125 1.52 31.20 4.83
C ARG A 125 1.53 31.31 3.30
N LEU A 126 0.85 32.32 2.75
CA LEU A 126 0.78 32.58 1.31
C LEU A 126 2.00 33.35 0.77
N ARG A 127 2.80 33.94 1.66
CA ARG A 127 3.99 34.71 1.27
C ARG A 127 5.19 33.78 1.03
N PRO A 128 6.02 34.05 0.01
CA PRO A 128 7.30 33.38 -0.14
C PRO A 128 8.10 33.43 1.17
N CYS A 129 8.76 32.33 1.49
CA CYS A 129 9.56 32.19 2.70
C CYS A 129 11.02 31.96 2.28
N PRO A 130 11.85 33.03 2.22
CA PRO A 130 13.24 32.92 1.76
C PRO A 130 14.12 32.00 2.60
N THR A 131 13.73 31.80 3.87
CA THR A 131 14.43 30.93 4.83
C THR A 131 13.84 29.53 4.92
N CYS A 132 12.72 29.26 4.25
CA CYS A 132 12.12 27.94 4.27
C CYS A 132 12.91 27.00 3.36
N PRO A 133 13.02 25.71 3.74
CA PRO A 133 13.69 24.73 2.89
C PRO A 133 12.96 24.60 1.55
N ASN A 134 13.73 24.45 0.48
CA ASN A 134 13.17 24.15 -0.84
C ASN A 134 12.59 22.73 -0.81
N LEU A 135 11.26 22.63 -0.74
CA LEU A 135 10.57 21.34 -0.66
C LEU A 135 10.87 20.44 -1.87
N THR A 136 11.01 21.01 -3.07
CA THR A 136 11.38 20.23 -4.26
C THR A 136 12.74 19.57 -4.06
N GLU A 137 13.74 20.33 -3.63
CA GLU A 137 15.08 19.78 -3.36
C GLU A 137 15.06 18.74 -2.23
N THR A 138 14.33 19.01 -1.15
CA THR A 138 14.15 18.06 -0.04
C THR A 138 13.54 16.75 -0.51
N PHE A 139 12.42 16.80 -1.26
CA PHE A 139 11.76 15.59 -1.77
C PHE A 139 12.61 14.86 -2.81
N THR A 140 13.38 15.56 -3.64
CA THR A 140 14.33 14.93 -4.57
C THR A 140 15.40 14.15 -3.80
N LYS A 141 15.96 14.71 -2.72
CA LYS A 141 16.94 13.99 -1.87
C LYS A 141 16.33 12.77 -1.21
N MET A 142 15.11 12.88 -0.69
CA MET A 142 14.39 11.74 -0.10
C MET A 142 14.08 10.66 -1.14
N GLY A 143 13.66 11.04 -2.36
CA GLY A 143 13.41 10.11 -3.45
C GLY A 143 14.66 9.33 -3.87
N ASN A 144 15.81 10.01 -3.98
CA ASN A 144 17.09 9.34 -4.22
C ASN A 144 17.43 8.34 -3.12
N LYS A 145 17.14 8.69 -1.85
CA LYS A 145 17.39 7.78 -0.73
C LYS A 145 16.54 6.52 -0.79
N VAL A 146 15.25 6.66 -1.13
CA VAL A 146 14.34 5.53 -1.33
C VAL A 146 14.83 4.64 -2.49
N TYR A 147 15.33 5.24 -3.58
CA TYR A 147 15.90 4.50 -4.70
C TYR A 147 17.16 3.71 -4.31
N GLU A 148 18.05 4.28 -3.49
CA GLU A 148 19.21 3.56 -2.93
C GLU A 148 18.78 2.33 -2.13
N ILE A 149 17.79 2.50 -1.24
CA ILE A 149 17.25 1.41 -0.42
C ILE A 149 16.65 0.32 -1.29
N TRP A 150 15.83 0.69 -2.28
CA TRP A 150 15.23 -0.26 -3.21
C TRP A 150 16.30 -1.04 -3.98
N ASN A 151 17.33 -0.36 -4.50
CA ASN A 151 18.41 -1.00 -5.23
C ASN A 151 19.23 -1.93 -4.32
N PHE A 152 19.46 -1.55 -3.06
CA PHE A 152 20.13 -2.40 -2.08
C PHE A 152 19.33 -3.70 -1.81
N VAL A 153 18.05 -3.58 -1.47
CA VAL A 153 17.19 -4.75 -1.16
C VAL A 153 17.00 -5.64 -2.39
N ARG A 154 16.87 -5.06 -3.58
CA ARG A 154 16.75 -5.83 -4.83
C ARG A 154 17.98 -6.68 -5.13
N ASN A 155 19.18 -6.15 -4.89
CA ASN A 155 20.44 -6.86 -5.15
C ASN A 155 20.79 -7.87 -4.04
N GLU A 156 20.28 -7.67 -2.83
CA GLU A 156 20.46 -8.58 -1.69
C GLU A 156 19.11 -8.99 -1.06
N PRO A 157 18.32 -9.86 -1.73
CA PRO A 157 17.08 -10.38 -1.16
C PRO A 157 17.33 -11.09 0.17
N PHE A 158 16.41 -10.91 1.12
CA PHE A 158 16.52 -11.47 2.46
C PHE A 158 15.15 -11.80 3.04
N GLU A 159 15.12 -12.71 4.00
CA GLU A 159 13.93 -13.10 4.74
C GLU A 159 13.83 -12.32 6.06
N VAL A 160 12.61 -12.01 6.48
CA VAL A 160 12.32 -11.40 7.78
C VAL A 160 11.45 -12.33 8.59
N ASP A 161 11.82 -12.53 9.85
CA ASP A 161 11.00 -13.25 10.82
C ASP A 161 10.73 -12.41 12.06
N LEU A 162 9.73 -12.85 12.81
CA LEU A 162 9.47 -12.35 14.15
C LEU A 162 9.90 -13.40 15.19
N GLU A 163 10.30 -12.94 16.37
CA GLU A 163 10.44 -13.81 17.54
C GLU A 163 9.08 -14.35 17.99
N GLN A 164 9.08 -15.49 18.71
CA GLN A 164 7.85 -16.08 19.25
C GLN A 164 7.06 -15.07 20.10
N ARG A 165 7.74 -14.27 20.93
CA ARG A 165 7.15 -13.21 21.74
C ARG A 165 6.34 -12.21 20.89
N HIS A 166 6.83 -11.80 19.73
CA HIS A 166 6.15 -10.86 18.85
C HIS A 166 4.87 -11.49 18.27
N TRP A 167 4.91 -12.77 17.91
CA TRP A 167 3.71 -13.51 17.49
C TRP A 167 2.68 -13.57 18.60
N ASP A 168 3.09 -13.91 19.83
CA ASP A 168 2.20 -14.00 20.99
C ASP A 168 1.51 -12.65 21.26
N ILE A 169 2.25 -11.54 21.18
CA ILE A 169 1.70 -10.18 21.35
C ILE A 169 0.70 -9.85 20.24
N LEU A 170 1.03 -10.15 18.98
CA LEU A 170 0.15 -9.87 17.85
C LEU A 170 -1.15 -10.69 17.94
N GLU A 171 -1.06 -11.98 18.25
CA GLU A 171 -2.22 -12.85 18.43
C GLU A 171 -3.11 -12.40 19.58
N GLU A 172 -2.52 -12.01 20.71
CA GLU A 172 -3.29 -11.50 21.86
C GLU A 172 -3.95 -10.16 21.52
N TYR A 173 -3.25 -9.26 20.83
CA TYR A 173 -3.83 -8.02 20.33
C TYR A 173 -5.06 -8.29 19.45
N LEU A 174 -4.96 -9.21 18.48
CA LEU A 174 -6.08 -9.58 17.62
C LEU A 174 -7.23 -10.19 18.44
N ARG A 175 -6.93 -11.10 19.37
CA ARG A 175 -7.94 -11.77 20.21
C ARG A 175 -8.74 -10.78 21.07
N VAL A 176 -8.04 -9.87 21.75
CA VAL A 176 -8.66 -8.87 22.64
C VAL A 176 -9.54 -7.92 21.85
N ASN A 177 -9.08 -7.44 20.69
CA ASN A 177 -9.82 -6.48 19.89
C ASN A 177 -10.95 -7.11 19.04
N LEU A 178 -10.89 -8.41 18.74
CA LEU A 178 -11.88 -9.09 17.90
C LEU A 178 -13.28 -9.03 18.51
N GLY A 179 -13.41 -9.35 19.80
CA GLY A 179 -14.72 -9.37 20.48
C GLY A 179 -15.41 -8.01 20.44
N THR A 180 -14.66 -6.94 20.72
CA THR A 180 -15.20 -5.57 20.69
C THR A 180 -15.51 -5.09 19.28
N THR A 181 -14.66 -5.43 18.30
CA THR A 181 -14.83 -5.02 16.92
C THR A 181 -16.00 -5.73 16.26
N LEU A 182 -16.14 -7.04 16.48
CA LEU A 182 -17.26 -7.83 15.97
C LEU A 182 -18.59 -7.33 16.56
N ALA A 183 -18.64 -7.05 17.86
CA ALA A 183 -19.85 -6.54 18.52
C ALA A 183 -20.29 -5.16 18.00
N LYS A 184 -19.34 -4.30 17.60
CA LYS A 184 -19.61 -2.93 17.14
C LYS A 184 -19.83 -2.81 15.63
N TYR A 185 -19.06 -3.53 14.83
CA TYR A 185 -18.94 -3.33 13.38
C TYR A 185 -19.21 -4.60 12.57
N GLY A 186 -19.57 -5.71 13.21
CA GLY A 186 -19.88 -6.97 12.54
C GLY A 186 -18.70 -7.61 11.82
N ASP A 187 -19.01 -8.40 10.79
CA ASP A 187 -18.02 -9.19 10.05
C ASP A 187 -17.01 -8.30 9.30
N ASP A 188 -17.47 -7.16 8.75
CA ASP A 188 -16.60 -6.23 8.02
C ASP A 188 -15.49 -5.67 8.93
N GLY A 189 -15.82 -5.35 10.19
CA GLY A 189 -14.81 -4.93 11.16
C GLY A 189 -13.81 -6.03 11.52
N SER A 190 -14.29 -7.27 11.61
CA SER A 190 -13.41 -8.43 11.87
C SER A 190 -12.42 -8.65 10.72
N GLN A 191 -12.85 -8.43 9.47
CA GLN A 191 -11.97 -8.51 8.30
C GLN A 191 -10.86 -7.45 8.31
N ILE A 192 -11.16 -6.23 8.78
CA ILE A 192 -10.16 -5.17 8.97
C ILE A 192 -9.11 -5.62 9.99
N LEU A 193 -9.55 -6.21 11.11
CA LEU A 193 -8.65 -6.67 12.16
C LEU A 193 -7.72 -7.80 11.70
N TYR A 194 -8.26 -8.83 11.03
CA TYR A 194 -7.44 -9.95 10.53
C TYR A 194 -6.40 -9.50 9.51
N ARG A 195 -6.78 -8.63 8.57
CA ARG A 195 -5.83 -8.08 7.58
C ARG A 195 -4.84 -7.11 8.22
N GLY A 196 -5.23 -6.43 9.30
CA GLY A 196 -4.33 -5.64 10.14
C GLY A 196 -3.16 -6.48 10.69
N GLY A 197 -3.39 -7.73 11.06
CA GLY A 197 -2.32 -8.65 11.47
C GLY A 197 -1.28 -8.88 10.36
N LEU A 198 -1.73 -9.16 9.14
CA LEU A 198 -0.85 -9.30 7.98
C LEU A 198 -0.13 -7.99 7.64
N MET A 199 -0.83 -6.85 7.71
CA MET A 199 -0.23 -5.54 7.49
C MET A 199 0.86 -5.23 8.52
N CYS A 200 0.65 -5.61 9.79
CA CYS A 200 1.66 -5.44 10.85
C CYS A 200 2.96 -6.16 10.45
N PHE A 201 2.86 -7.41 10.01
CA PHE A 201 4.03 -8.15 9.54
C PHE A 201 4.67 -7.50 8.30
N LYS A 202 3.89 -7.04 7.32
CA LYS A 202 4.42 -6.31 6.17
C LYS A 202 5.15 -5.02 6.55
N ILE A 203 4.64 -4.26 7.52
CA ILE A 203 5.32 -3.06 8.03
C ILE A 203 6.62 -3.46 8.76
N CYS A 204 6.60 -4.53 9.55
CA CYS A 204 7.82 -5.08 10.18
C CYS A 204 8.89 -5.40 9.13
N MET A 205 8.50 -6.00 7.99
CA MET A 205 9.42 -6.28 6.87
C MET A 205 10.02 -5.00 6.30
N VAL A 206 9.20 -3.97 6.08
CA VAL A 206 9.66 -2.67 5.57
C VAL A 206 10.62 -2.00 6.55
N LEU A 207 10.27 -1.91 7.84
CA LEU A 207 11.13 -1.30 8.86
C LEU A 207 12.45 -2.06 9.01
N THR A 208 12.40 -3.39 9.00
CA THR A 208 13.62 -4.23 9.02
C THR A 208 14.48 -4.00 7.78
N ALA A 209 13.89 -3.81 6.60
CA ALA A 209 14.64 -3.48 5.38
C ALA A 209 15.35 -2.12 5.47
N LEU A 210 14.67 -1.11 6.02
CA LEU A 210 15.28 0.20 6.29
C LEU A 210 16.47 0.07 7.25
N ARG A 211 16.29 -0.67 8.35
CA ARG A 211 17.35 -0.92 9.33
C ARG A 211 18.53 -1.71 8.75
N LYS A 212 18.27 -2.74 7.93
CA LYS A 212 19.31 -3.51 7.22
C LYS A 212 20.16 -2.60 6.37
N PHE A 213 19.52 -1.69 5.63
CA PHE A 213 20.20 -0.71 4.80
C PHE A 213 21.03 0.28 5.63
N ASP A 214 20.45 0.84 6.70
CA ASP A 214 21.14 1.82 7.55
C ASP A 214 22.37 1.21 8.26
N ASN A 215 22.30 -0.07 8.63
CA ASN A 215 23.40 -0.80 9.26
C ASN A 215 24.37 -1.45 8.26
N ALA A 216 24.11 -1.36 6.95
CA ALA A 216 24.83 -2.08 5.90
C ALA A 216 24.97 -3.59 6.19
N GLU A 217 23.92 -4.20 6.75
CA GLU A 217 23.93 -5.60 7.17
C GLU A 217 23.68 -6.52 5.97
N SER A 218 24.52 -7.53 5.76
CA SER A 218 24.46 -8.44 4.60
C SER A 218 23.79 -9.78 4.89
N ALA A 219 23.12 -9.93 6.04
CA ALA A 219 22.47 -11.19 6.39
C ALA A 219 21.29 -11.50 5.45
N SER A 220 21.16 -12.77 5.06
CA SER A 220 20.07 -13.28 4.21
C SER A 220 18.77 -13.55 4.98
N ARG A 221 18.83 -13.46 6.32
CA ARG A 221 17.70 -13.62 7.22
C ARG A 221 17.87 -12.68 8.40
N LEU A 222 16.83 -11.92 8.72
CA LEU A 222 16.83 -10.98 9.84
C LEU A 222 15.63 -11.18 10.74
N ILE A 223 15.85 -11.03 12.03
CA ILE A 223 14.77 -10.94 13.00
C ILE A 223 14.36 -9.46 13.11
N CYS A 224 13.06 -9.22 13.03
CA CYS A 224 12.46 -7.91 13.29
C CYS A 224 12.82 -7.47 14.72
N SER A 225 13.31 -6.24 14.87
CA SER A 225 13.64 -5.73 16.20
C SER A 225 12.37 -5.43 16.99
N GLU A 226 12.49 -5.37 18.32
CA GLU A 226 11.36 -4.99 19.18
C GLU A 226 10.82 -3.59 18.82
N ASP A 227 11.71 -2.63 18.55
CA ASP A 227 11.31 -1.25 18.18
C ASP A 227 10.55 -1.22 16.84
N ASP A 228 11.00 -1.99 15.85
CA ASP A 228 10.32 -2.14 14.56
C ASP A 228 8.94 -2.75 14.75
N PHE A 229 8.83 -3.82 15.55
CA PHE A 229 7.59 -4.53 15.82
C PHE A 229 6.57 -3.64 16.56
N LEU A 230 6.97 -2.97 17.63
CA LEU A 230 6.10 -2.08 18.39
C LEU A 230 5.63 -0.89 17.55
N THR A 231 6.51 -0.34 16.70
CA THR A 231 6.14 0.71 15.74
C THR A 231 5.10 0.22 14.74
N ALA A 232 5.31 -0.95 14.14
CA ALA A 232 4.38 -1.55 13.20
C ALA A 232 3.01 -1.81 13.83
N LEU A 233 2.99 -2.37 15.04
CA LEU A 233 1.77 -2.63 15.79
C LEU A 233 1.01 -1.34 16.09
N GLN A 234 1.71 -0.28 16.50
CA GLN A 234 1.10 1.02 16.78
C GLN A 234 0.50 1.65 15.51
N MET A 235 1.21 1.58 14.38
CA MET A 235 0.70 2.08 13.09
C MET A 235 -0.60 1.36 12.68
N VAL A 236 -0.62 0.03 12.79
CA VAL A 236 -1.81 -0.77 12.50
C VAL A 236 -2.94 -0.46 13.49
N HIS A 237 -2.62 -0.33 14.79
CA HIS A 237 -3.62 0.01 15.80
C HIS A 237 -4.31 1.35 15.50
N THR A 238 -3.53 2.39 15.22
CA THR A 238 -4.05 3.70 14.83
C THR A 238 -4.88 3.60 13.55
N SER A 239 -4.41 2.85 12.55
CA SER A 239 -5.14 2.64 11.30
C SER A 239 -6.49 1.95 11.50
N ILE A 240 -6.55 0.93 12.34
CA ILE A 240 -7.79 0.20 12.65
C ILE A 240 -8.79 1.16 13.30
N ASN A 241 -8.36 1.95 14.29
CA ASN A 241 -9.22 2.94 14.93
C ASN A 241 -9.77 3.98 13.95
N HIS A 242 -8.96 4.39 12.96
CA HIS A 242 -9.35 5.36 11.94
C HIS A 242 -10.21 4.75 10.82
N SER A 243 -10.26 3.41 10.70
CA SER A 243 -11.08 2.72 9.69
C SER A 243 -12.56 2.64 10.07
N PHE A 244 -12.89 2.97 11.32
CA PHE A 244 -14.24 2.85 11.89
C PHE A 244 -14.95 4.19 12.16
N ILE A 245 -14.38 5.29 11.64
CA ILE A 245 -14.88 6.67 11.81
C ILE A 245 -15.89 7.01 10.72
#